data_AF-A0AAV6TXH5-F1
#
_entry.id   AF-A0AAV6TXH5-F1
#
_cell.length_a   1.000
_cell.length_b   1.000
_cell.length_c   1.000
_cell.angle_alpha   90.00
_cell.angle_beta   90.00
_cell.angle_gamma   90.00
#
_symmetry.space_group_name_H-M   'P 1'
#
loop_
_entity.id
_entity.type
_entity.pdbx_description
1 polymer ?
#
loop_
_entity_poly.entity_id
_entity_poly.type
_entity_poly.pdbx_seq_one_letter_code
_entity_poly.pdbx_strand_id
1 'polypeptide(L)'
;MNSSKVYPEFAIHKQQKKIVKLHPPPKRYNKTRKNTFRKYCIRLCKESLITGFPALASDRIGPWRRLMKALVLVVCVCGFLYQTSEFLGLYLEYSTTLNMLVEHPDSVSVPAIGVCNNNRIRRTAVCTLNPNECVWNQSDFCNRYTRYCIKNEEPMKAVTDYKLKDNRSFAYLNAVGQRQEDLVKSCFFKALKRALFSSR
;
A
#
# COMPACT_ATOMS: atom_id res chain seq x y z
N MET A 1 -16.55 -50.00 19.17
CA MET A 1 -16.75 -49.16 17.97
C MET A 1 -17.33 -50.02 16.87
N ASN A 2 -18.44 -49.56 16.30
CA ASN A 2 -19.10 -49.97 15.06
C ASN A 2 -19.58 -51.42 14.94
N SER A 3 -20.81 -51.63 15.42
CA SER A 3 -21.71 -52.69 15.00
C SER A 3 -22.53 -52.18 13.81
N SER A 4 -22.64 -52.96 12.72
CA SER A 4 -23.78 -52.93 11.80
C SER A 4 -23.81 -54.24 11.00
N LYS A 5 -24.75 -55.11 11.37
CA LYS A 5 -25.11 -56.32 10.65
C LYS A 5 -26.25 -56.01 9.67
N VAL A 6 -26.15 -56.62 8.50
CA VAL A 6 -27.17 -56.84 7.46
C VAL A 6 -28.30 -57.72 8.01
N TYR A 7 -29.56 -57.51 7.57
CA TYR A 7 -30.63 -58.53 7.39
C TYR A 7 -31.87 -57.90 6.69
N PRO A 8 -32.86 -58.69 6.19
CA PRO A 8 -33.36 -58.56 4.82
C PRO A 8 -34.87 -58.22 4.69
N GLU A 9 -35.33 -58.37 3.44
CA GLU A 9 -36.61 -58.16 2.76
C GLU A 9 -37.86 -58.92 3.30
N PHE A 10 -39.04 -58.51 2.80
CA PHE A 10 -40.42 -59.08 2.87
C PHE A 10 -41.28 -58.69 4.10
N ALA A 11 -42.59 -58.39 4.03
CA ALA A 11 -43.58 -58.24 2.96
C ALA A 11 -44.83 -57.49 3.52
N ILE A 12 -45.44 -56.64 2.68
CA ILE A 12 -46.88 -56.45 2.42
C ILE A 12 -47.86 -56.51 3.62
N HIS A 13 -48.60 -55.42 3.91
CA HIS A 13 -50.06 -55.44 3.81
C HIS A 13 -50.69 -54.04 3.68
N LYS A 14 -51.44 -53.87 2.59
CA LYS A 14 -52.35 -52.77 2.29
C LYS A 14 -53.24 -52.45 3.50
N GLN A 15 -53.27 -51.18 3.91
CA GLN A 15 -54.54 -50.56 4.26
C GLN A 15 -54.78 -49.36 3.36
N GLN A 16 -55.76 -49.57 2.48
CA GLN A 16 -56.29 -48.57 1.59
C GLN A 16 -57.10 -47.53 2.36
N LYS A 17 -56.89 -46.27 1.95
CA LYS A 17 -57.93 -45.25 1.75
C LYS A 17 -58.70 -44.77 3.00
N LYS A 18 -58.28 -43.59 3.48
CA LYS A 18 -59.17 -42.43 3.47
C LYS A 18 -58.37 -41.20 3.07
N ILE A 19 -58.36 -40.90 1.77
CA ILE A 19 -57.96 -39.59 1.27
C ILE A 19 -59.04 -38.64 1.79
N VAL A 20 -58.79 -38.01 2.93
CA VAL A 20 -59.46 -36.76 3.27
C VAL A 20 -59.06 -35.83 2.15
N LYS A 21 -60.02 -35.48 1.29
CA LYS A 21 -59.87 -34.38 0.35
C LYS A 21 -59.60 -33.15 1.20
N LEU A 22 -58.33 -32.84 1.40
CA LEU A 22 -57.92 -31.56 1.92
C LEU A 22 -58.34 -30.56 0.84
N HIS A 23 -59.50 -29.94 1.06
CA HIS A 23 -59.88 -28.79 0.26
C HIS A 23 -58.67 -27.86 0.21
N PRO A 24 -58.26 -27.37 -0.98
CA PRO A 24 -57.20 -26.39 -1.04
C PRO A 24 -57.59 -25.24 -0.10
N PRO A 25 -56.67 -24.75 0.76
CA PRO A 25 -56.99 -23.65 1.65
C PRO A 25 -57.58 -22.52 0.81
N PRO A 26 -58.68 -21.89 1.23
CA PRO A 26 -59.30 -20.86 0.44
C PRO A 26 -58.24 -19.80 0.14
N LYS A 27 -58.00 -19.52 -1.14
CA LYS A 27 -57.14 -18.42 -1.62
C LYS A 27 -57.77 -17.05 -1.32
N ARG A 28 -58.27 -16.84 -0.10
CA ARG A 28 -58.58 -15.51 0.45
C ARG A 28 -57.27 -14.89 0.88
N TYR A 29 -56.55 -14.38 -0.11
CA TYR A 29 -55.49 -13.40 0.10
C TYR A 29 -56.03 -12.28 1.01
N ASN A 30 -55.53 -12.23 2.25
CA ASN A 30 -56.13 -11.51 3.37
C ASN A 30 -56.11 -9.98 3.18
N LYS A 31 -57.20 -9.44 2.62
CA LYS A 31 -57.52 -8.01 2.52
C LYS A 31 -57.28 -7.25 3.84
N THR A 32 -57.50 -7.92 4.97
CA THR A 32 -57.30 -7.39 6.33
C THR A 32 -55.84 -7.05 6.64
N ARG A 33 -54.87 -7.90 6.24
CA ARG A 33 -53.43 -7.68 6.50
C ARG A 33 -52.86 -6.50 5.71
N LYS A 34 -53.30 -6.33 4.46
CA LYS A 34 -52.98 -5.16 3.62
C LYS A 34 -53.47 -3.85 4.24
N ASN A 35 -54.68 -3.86 4.82
CA ASN A 35 -55.25 -2.68 5.46
C ASN A 35 -54.51 -2.31 6.76
N THR A 36 -54.08 -3.30 7.54
CA THR A 36 -53.27 -3.07 8.75
C THR A 36 -51.88 -2.51 8.42
N PHE A 37 -51.20 -3.09 7.43
CA PHE A 37 -49.88 -2.61 6.99
C PHE A 37 -49.94 -1.19 6.41
N ARG A 38 -50.95 -0.90 5.58
CA ARG A 38 -51.15 0.45 5.04
C ARG A 38 -51.39 1.48 6.14
N LYS A 39 -52.20 1.15 7.16
CA LYS A 39 -52.43 2.03 8.32
C LYS A 39 -51.13 2.29 9.10
N TYR A 40 -50.29 1.27 9.25
CA TYR A 40 -48.98 1.39 9.90
C TYR A 40 -48.03 2.32 9.12
N CYS A 41 -47.86 2.12 7.81
CA CYS A 41 -47.03 2.99 6.97
C CYS A 41 -47.52 4.44 6.94
N ILE A 42 -48.85 4.66 6.89
CA ILE A 42 -49.41 6.01 6.93
C ILE A 42 -49.11 6.68 8.28
N ARG A 43 -49.15 5.93 9.38
CA ARG A 43 -48.80 6.44 10.71
C ARG A 43 -47.31 6.82 10.79
N LEU A 44 -46.42 5.93 10.33
CA LEU A 44 -45.00 6.22 10.26
C LEU A 44 -44.70 7.46 9.40
N CYS A 45 -45.31 7.58 8.21
CA CYS A 45 -45.13 8.75 7.36
C CYS A 45 -45.64 10.05 7.98
N LYS A 46 -46.63 10.00 8.87
CA LYS A 46 -47.13 11.16 9.62
C LYS A 46 -46.21 11.54 10.79
N GLU A 47 -45.54 10.56 11.40
CA GLU A 47 -44.62 10.74 12.53
C GLU A 47 -43.15 10.97 12.10
N SER A 48 -42.85 10.82 10.80
CA SER A 48 -41.51 11.07 10.24
C SER A 48 -41.11 12.55 10.29
N LEU A 49 -39.86 12.81 10.73
CA LEU A 49 -39.20 14.12 10.70
C LEU A 49 -38.88 14.62 9.28
N ILE A 50 -38.89 13.73 8.29
CA ILE A 50 -38.70 14.07 6.88
C ILE A 50 -39.94 14.82 6.41
N THR A 51 -39.81 16.13 6.22
CA THR A 51 -40.89 17.08 5.87
C THR A 51 -41.72 16.68 4.64
N GLY A 52 -41.16 15.87 3.73
CA GLY A 52 -41.86 15.38 2.54
C GLY A 52 -42.94 14.32 2.80
N PHE A 53 -42.76 13.44 3.79
CA PHE A 53 -43.69 12.34 4.07
C PHE A 53 -45.02 12.74 4.73
N PRO A 54 -45.08 13.63 5.73
CA PRO A 54 -46.35 14.06 6.31
C PRO A 54 -47.18 14.87 5.31
N ALA A 55 -46.52 15.57 4.37
CA ALA A 55 -47.18 16.29 3.27
C ALA A 55 -47.83 15.35 2.23
N LEU A 56 -47.35 14.11 2.12
CA LEU A 56 -47.90 13.05 1.24
C LEU A 56 -49.01 12.24 1.94
N ALA A 57 -48.94 12.10 3.26
CA ALA A 57 -49.92 11.38 4.08
C ALA A 57 -51.18 12.19 4.44
N SER A 58 -51.24 13.46 4.02
CA SER A 58 -52.42 14.30 4.19
C SER A 58 -53.51 13.95 3.15
N ASP A 59 -54.66 13.51 3.63
CA ASP A 59 -55.75 12.98 2.81
C ASP A 59 -56.44 14.05 1.93
N ARG A 60 -56.16 15.35 2.15
CA ARG A 60 -56.83 16.48 1.47
C ARG A 60 -56.32 16.82 0.07
N ILE A 61 -55.27 16.15 -0.42
CA ILE A 61 -54.59 16.52 -1.67
C ILE A 61 -55.07 15.61 -2.82
N GLY A 62 -55.39 16.17 -3.99
CA GLY A 62 -55.76 15.39 -5.19
C GLY A 62 -54.62 14.51 -5.74
N PRO A 63 -54.93 13.44 -6.52
CA PRO A 63 -53.96 12.43 -6.94
C PRO A 63 -52.79 12.99 -7.74
N TRP A 64 -53.03 13.98 -8.60
CA TRP A 64 -51.99 14.63 -9.41
C TRP A 64 -50.94 15.39 -8.57
N ARG A 65 -51.41 16.17 -7.59
CA ARG A 65 -50.52 16.93 -6.70
C ARG A 65 -49.70 16.00 -5.78
N ARG A 66 -50.23 14.83 -5.43
CA ARG A 66 -49.48 13.80 -4.70
C ARG A 66 -48.35 13.22 -5.54
N LEU A 67 -48.62 12.92 -6.82
CA LEU A 67 -47.61 12.41 -7.74
C LEU A 67 -46.47 13.41 -7.93
N MET A 68 -46.78 14.69 -8.13
CA MET A 68 -45.74 15.73 -8.27
C MET A 68 -44.88 15.87 -7.02
N LYS A 69 -45.48 15.87 -5.82
CA LYS A 69 -44.72 15.91 -4.56
C LYS A 69 -43.84 14.66 -4.37
N ALA A 70 -44.34 13.49 -4.75
CA ALA A 70 -43.58 12.25 -4.68
C ALA A 70 -42.41 12.27 -5.68
N LEU A 71 -42.63 12.76 -6.90
CA LEU A 71 -41.58 12.89 -7.91
C LEU A 71 -40.48 13.85 -7.43
N VAL A 72 -40.86 15.01 -6.90
CA VAL A 72 -39.89 15.98 -6.33
C VAL A 72 -39.10 15.34 -5.19
N LEU A 73 -39.75 14.60 -4.28
CA LEU A 73 -39.05 13.91 -3.20
C LEU A 73 -38.05 12.87 -3.74
N VAL A 74 -38.44 12.09 -4.76
CA VAL A 74 -37.56 11.11 -5.40
C VAL A 74 -36.35 11.80 -6.04
N VAL A 75 -36.56 12.88 -6.80
CA VAL A 75 -35.48 13.65 -7.41
C VAL A 75 -34.54 14.21 -6.35
N CYS A 76 -35.06 14.77 -5.26
CA CYS A 76 -34.24 15.27 -4.16
C CYS A 76 -33.42 14.16 -3.48
N VAL A 77 -33.99 12.98 -3.24
CA VAL A 77 -33.28 11.84 -2.65
C VAL A 77 -32.19 11.33 -3.60
N CYS A 78 -32.49 11.21 -4.90
CA CYS A 78 -31.50 10.82 -5.90
C CYS A 78 -30.34 11.82 -5.98
N GLY A 79 -30.64 13.12 -6.00
CA GLY A 79 -29.62 14.17 -5.99
C GLY A 79 -28.75 14.13 -4.73
N PHE A 80 -29.37 13.94 -3.56
CA PHE A 80 -28.65 13.79 -2.29
C PHE A 80 -27.73 12.57 -2.29
N LEU A 81 -28.21 11.41 -2.77
CA LEU A 81 -27.40 10.19 -2.85
C LEU A 81 -26.23 10.35 -3.83
N TYR A 82 -26.46 10.99 -4.98
CA TYR A 82 -25.41 11.27 -5.96
C TYR A 82 -24.32 12.17 -5.37
N GLN A 83 -24.72 13.28 -4.74
CA GLN A 83 -23.76 14.17 -4.09
C GLN A 83 -23.00 13.48 -2.95
N THR A 84 -23.68 12.63 -2.17
CA THR A 84 -23.06 11.87 -1.09
C THR A 84 -22.08 10.83 -1.62
N SER A 85 -22.38 10.15 -2.74
CA SER A 85 -21.46 9.18 -3.34
C SER A 85 -20.19 9.82 -3.89
N GLU A 86 -20.30 10.98 -4.53
CA GLU A 86 -19.14 11.75 -4.99
C GLU A 86 -18.25 12.16 -3.81
N PHE A 87 -18.85 12.71 -2.75
CA PHE A 87 -18.11 13.07 -1.55
C PHE A 87 -17.46 11.86 -0.87
N LEU A 88 -18.16 10.72 -0.84
CA LEU A 88 -17.61 9.48 -0.31
C LEU A 88 -16.45 8.96 -1.17
N GLY A 89 -16.51 9.11 -2.50
CA GLY A 89 -15.42 8.80 -3.40
C GLY A 89 -14.17 9.61 -3.06
N LEU A 90 -14.31 10.94 -2.93
CA LEU A 90 -13.23 11.83 -2.52
C LEU A 90 -12.67 11.48 -1.14
N TYR A 91 -13.53 11.11 -0.20
CA TYR A 91 -13.12 10.69 1.14
C TYR A 91 -12.30 9.38 1.12
N LEU A 92 -12.74 8.40 0.31
CA LEU A 92 -12.08 7.11 0.17
C LEU A 92 -10.79 7.15 -0.66
N GLU A 93 -10.58 8.20 -1.44
CA GLU A 93 -9.33 8.42 -2.19
C GLU A 93 -8.16 8.80 -1.26
N TYR A 94 -8.44 9.22 -0.01
CA TYR A 94 -7.44 9.64 0.98
C TYR A 94 -6.42 10.64 0.40
N SER A 95 -6.85 11.51 -0.51
CA SER A 95 -5.97 12.50 -1.12
C SER A 95 -5.48 13.48 -0.05
N THR A 96 -4.16 13.56 0.13
CA THR A 96 -3.53 14.46 1.10
C THR A 96 -2.89 15.64 0.36
N THR A 97 -3.26 16.85 0.76
CA THR A 97 -2.61 18.07 0.25
C THR A 97 -1.43 18.41 1.15
N LEU A 98 -0.21 18.24 0.64
CA LEU A 98 1.01 18.64 1.34
C LEU A 98 1.24 20.15 1.13
N ASN A 99 1.10 20.93 2.19
CA ASN A 99 1.52 22.33 2.20
C ASN A 99 3.01 22.39 2.52
N MET A 100 3.84 22.63 1.51
CA MET A 100 5.28 22.82 1.71
C MET A 100 5.55 24.27 2.14
N LEU A 101 6.02 24.43 3.37
CA LEU A 101 6.55 25.70 3.87
C LEU A 101 8.08 25.60 3.92
N VAL A 102 8.75 26.57 3.30
CA VAL A 102 10.22 26.65 3.33
C VAL A 102 10.62 27.69 4.36
N GLU A 103 11.19 27.24 5.47
CA GLU A 103 11.71 28.10 6.53
C GLU A 103 13.24 28.18 6.46
N HIS A 104 13.80 29.35 6.80
CA HIS A 104 15.24 29.59 6.87
C HIS A 104 15.62 29.85 8.33
N PRO A 105 15.91 28.79 9.12
CA PRO A 105 16.26 28.95 10.53
C PRO A 105 17.65 29.58 10.70
N ASP A 106 17.84 30.34 11.78
CA ASP A 106 19.13 31.00 12.12
C ASP A 106 20.27 29.99 12.39
N SER A 107 19.91 28.74 12.71
CA SER A 107 20.86 27.65 12.91
C SER A 107 20.34 26.36 12.31
N VAL A 108 21.19 25.65 11.58
CA VAL A 108 20.89 24.34 11.00
C VAL A 108 21.83 23.31 11.62
N SER A 109 21.28 22.21 12.13
CA SER A 109 22.10 21.08 12.60
C SER A 109 22.87 20.48 11.43
N VAL A 110 24.19 20.39 11.56
CA VAL A 110 25.03 19.76 10.53
C VAL A 110 24.64 18.29 10.40
N PRO A 111 24.30 17.80 9.18
CA PRO A 111 23.95 16.40 9.00
C PRO A 111 25.16 15.51 9.20
N ALA A 112 24.93 14.24 9.52
CA ALA A 112 25.99 13.25 9.56
C ALA A 112 26.57 13.08 8.15
N ILE A 113 27.85 13.43 7.98
CA ILE A 113 28.55 13.27 6.70
C ILE A 113 29.18 11.88 6.68
N GLY A 114 28.59 10.99 5.88
CA GLY A 114 29.17 9.68 5.57
C GLY A 114 30.23 9.79 4.46
N VAL A 115 31.44 9.34 4.75
CA VAL A 115 32.55 9.37 3.79
C VAL A 115 32.97 7.95 3.42
N CYS A 116 32.97 7.65 2.13
CA CYS A 116 33.31 6.34 1.60
C CYS A 116 34.47 6.46 0.60
N ASN A 117 35.49 5.62 0.75
CA ASN A 117 36.44 5.39 -0.33
C ASN A 117 35.83 4.36 -1.29
N ASN A 118 35.83 4.67 -2.59
CA ASN A 118 35.31 3.76 -3.61
C ASN A 118 36.13 2.46 -3.66
N ASN A 119 37.40 2.53 -3.26
CA ASN A 119 38.23 1.37 -3.11
C ASN A 119 37.94 0.64 -1.78
N ARG A 120 37.40 -0.58 -1.89
CA ARG A 120 37.05 -1.44 -0.76
C ARG A 120 38.27 -2.02 -0.01
N ILE A 121 39.40 -2.20 -0.68
CA ILE A 121 40.53 -2.99 -0.17
C ILE A 121 41.81 -2.14 -0.08
N ARG A 122 42.54 -2.25 1.02
CA ARG A 122 43.84 -1.59 1.17
C ARG A 122 44.94 -2.44 0.55
N ARG A 123 45.62 -1.87 -0.46
CA ARG A 123 46.76 -2.52 -1.12
C ARG A 123 47.81 -2.98 -0.11
N THR A 124 48.21 -2.09 0.79
CA THR A 124 49.24 -2.36 1.80
C THR A 124 48.89 -3.60 2.62
N ALA A 125 47.64 -3.72 3.08
CA ALA A 125 47.17 -4.88 3.84
C ALA A 125 47.20 -6.17 3.02
N VAL A 126 46.76 -6.14 1.75
CA VAL A 126 46.84 -7.29 0.84
C VAL A 126 48.29 -7.72 0.63
N CYS A 127 49.19 -6.76 0.39
CA CYS A 127 50.59 -7.05 0.11
C CYS A 127 51.37 -7.56 1.34
N THR A 128 50.94 -7.21 2.56
CA THR A 128 51.47 -7.80 3.80
C THR A 128 51.05 -9.26 3.95
N LEU A 129 49.82 -9.61 3.56
CA LEU A 129 49.30 -10.97 3.63
C LEU A 129 49.87 -11.86 2.50
N ASN A 130 49.81 -11.36 1.26
CA ASN A 130 50.24 -12.06 0.06
C ASN A 130 51.17 -11.18 -0.78
N PRO A 131 52.50 -11.25 -0.57
CA PRO A 131 53.47 -10.44 -1.31
C PRO A 131 53.43 -10.67 -2.82
N ASN A 132 53.12 -11.91 -3.24
CA ASN A 132 53.07 -12.32 -4.63
C ASN A 132 51.93 -11.64 -5.43
N GLU A 133 50.83 -11.26 -4.76
CA GLU A 133 49.72 -10.51 -5.37
C GLU A 133 50.04 -9.02 -5.58
N CYS A 134 51.17 -8.55 -5.05
CA CYS A 134 51.57 -7.15 -5.08
C CYS A 134 52.45 -6.78 -6.28
N VAL A 135 52.97 -7.79 -6.99
CA VAL A 135 53.83 -7.63 -8.16
C VAL A 135 52.95 -7.50 -9.39
N TRP A 136 53.00 -6.34 -10.05
CA TRP A 136 52.25 -6.09 -11.27
C TRP A 136 53.19 -5.64 -12.35
N ASN A 137 52.90 -6.06 -13.58
CA ASN A 137 53.57 -5.53 -14.74
C ASN A 137 52.98 -4.14 -15.06
N GLN A 138 53.82 -3.11 -15.06
CA GLN A 138 53.38 -1.72 -15.26
C GLN A 138 52.68 -1.51 -16.61
N SER A 139 53.16 -2.21 -17.64
CA SER A 139 52.56 -2.22 -18.97
C SER A 139 51.12 -2.74 -18.97
N ASP A 140 50.88 -3.90 -18.34
CA ASP A 140 49.57 -4.54 -18.29
C ASP A 140 48.56 -3.71 -17.48
N PHE A 141 49.03 -3.10 -16.39
CA PHE A 141 48.23 -2.18 -15.59
C PHE A 141 47.83 -0.94 -16.40
N CYS A 142 48.78 -0.29 -17.06
CA CYS A 142 48.50 0.92 -17.85
C CYS A 142 47.66 0.64 -19.10
N ASN A 143 47.79 -0.55 -19.70
CA ASN A 143 46.92 -0.97 -20.80
C ASN A 143 45.46 -1.11 -20.37
N ARG A 144 45.21 -1.62 -19.15
CA ARG A 144 43.85 -1.81 -18.62
C ARG A 144 43.26 -0.55 -17.98
N TYR A 145 44.11 0.30 -17.40
CA TYR A 145 43.72 1.45 -16.59
C TYR A 145 44.42 2.73 -17.05
N THR A 146 44.28 3.04 -18.35
CA THR A 146 44.93 4.18 -19.03
C THR A 146 44.71 5.53 -18.33
N ARG A 147 43.56 5.73 -17.66
CA ARG A 147 43.22 6.96 -16.94
C ARG A 147 44.11 7.27 -15.73
N TYR A 148 44.82 6.27 -15.22
CA TYR A 148 45.60 6.37 -14.00
C TYR A 148 47.11 6.32 -14.25
N CYS A 149 47.52 6.15 -15.50
CA CYS A 149 48.91 6.24 -15.91
C CYS A 149 49.18 7.60 -16.55
N ILE A 150 49.90 8.46 -15.84
CA ILE A 150 50.47 9.68 -16.40
C ILE A 150 51.75 9.28 -17.12
N LYS A 151 51.98 9.77 -18.34
CA LYS A 151 53.23 9.51 -19.07
C LYS A 151 54.41 10.00 -18.21
N ASN A 152 55.35 9.10 -17.93
CA ASN A 152 56.61 9.34 -17.21
C ASN A 152 56.56 9.42 -15.67
N GLU A 153 55.45 9.03 -15.03
CA GLU A 153 55.41 8.81 -13.57
C GLU A 153 55.03 7.36 -13.27
N GLU A 154 55.59 6.79 -12.20
CA GLU A 154 55.10 5.51 -11.68
C GLU A 154 53.59 5.63 -11.46
N PRO A 155 52.76 4.67 -11.93
CA PRO A 155 51.33 4.72 -11.73
C PRO A 155 51.11 4.95 -10.24
N MET A 156 50.54 6.12 -9.92
CA MET A 156 50.39 6.57 -8.54
C MET A 156 49.86 5.41 -7.71
N LYS A 157 50.26 5.36 -6.43
CA LYS A 157 49.70 4.49 -5.38
C LYS A 157 48.16 4.45 -5.33
N ALA A 158 47.48 5.30 -6.09
CA ALA A 158 46.08 5.26 -6.42
C ALA A 158 45.83 4.33 -7.60
N VAL A 159 45.45 3.09 -7.32
CA VAL A 159 44.30 2.36 -7.91
C VAL A 159 44.40 0.93 -7.42
N THR A 160 43.72 0.70 -6.32
CA THR A 160 43.11 -0.59 -6.03
C THR A 160 41.62 -0.49 -6.32
N ASP A 161 41.22 0.20 -7.40
CA ASP A 161 39.85 0.10 -7.92
C ASP A 161 39.69 -1.24 -8.67
N TYR A 162 40.18 -2.31 -8.03
CA TYR A 162 39.76 -3.64 -8.37
C TYR A 162 38.32 -3.74 -7.88
N LYS A 163 37.36 -3.58 -8.78
CA LYS A 163 36.12 -4.34 -8.68
C LYS A 163 36.48 -5.82 -8.82
N LEU A 164 37.20 -6.37 -7.85
CA LEU A 164 37.29 -7.80 -7.66
C LEU A 164 35.85 -8.24 -7.47
N LYS A 165 35.34 -9.04 -8.42
CA LYS A 165 34.26 -9.98 -8.13
C LYS A 165 34.83 -10.92 -7.07
N ASP A 166 34.82 -10.45 -5.82
CA ASP A 166 35.60 -11.08 -4.77
C ASP A 166 34.75 -12.19 -4.17
N ASN A 167 35.03 -13.42 -4.58
CA ASN A 167 34.50 -14.63 -3.96
C ASN A 167 35.26 -14.97 -2.65
N ARG A 168 36.13 -14.08 -2.17
CA ARG A 168 36.88 -14.25 -0.93
C ARG A 168 35.99 -14.12 0.30
N SER A 169 36.32 -14.87 1.34
CA SER A 169 35.56 -14.92 2.59
C SER A 169 35.44 -13.53 3.24
N PHE A 170 34.31 -13.29 3.91
CA PHE A 170 34.06 -12.05 4.67
C PHE A 170 35.17 -11.73 5.69
N ALA A 171 35.75 -12.78 6.32
CA ALA A 171 36.89 -12.64 7.23
C ALA A 171 38.12 -12.00 6.57
N TYR A 172 38.43 -12.38 5.32
CA TYR A 172 39.54 -11.80 4.57
C TYR A 172 39.27 -10.32 4.25
N LEU A 173 38.05 -10.02 3.76
CA LEU A 173 37.64 -8.65 3.43
C LEU A 173 37.69 -7.71 4.65
N ASN A 174 37.35 -8.20 5.84
CA ASN A 174 37.47 -7.40 7.07
C ASN A 174 38.94 -7.16 7.47
N ALA A 175 39.83 -8.10 7.20
CA ALA A 175 41.26 -7.94 7.48
C ALA A 175 41.93 -6.93 6.56
N VAL A 176 41.61 -6.96 5.26
CA VAL A 176 42.22 -6.08 4.23
C VAL A 176 41.42 -4.83 3.92
N GLY A 177 40.20 -4.71 4.44
CA GLY A 177 39.30 -3.58 4.21
C GLY A 177 39.85 -2.25 4.71
N GLN A 178 39.29 -1.14 4.22
CA GLN A 178 39.64 0.22 4.66
C GLN A 178 39.30 0.43 6.15
N ARG A 179 40.18 1.13 6.89
CA ARG A 179 39.91 1.57 8.26
C ARG A 179 39.45 3.03 8.27
N GLN A 180 38.71 3.41 9.30
CA GLN A 180 38.20 4.78 9.46
C GLN A 180 39.32 5.83 9.41
N GLU A 181 40.47 5.54 10.03
CA GLU A 181 41.65 6.43 10.04
C GLU A 181 42.21 6.73 8.64
N ASP A 182 42.11 5.76 7.71
CA ASP A 182 42.60 5.90 6.34
C ASP A 182 41.66 6.76 5.48
N LEU A 183 40.36 6.71 5.80
CA LEU A 183 39.32 7.52 5.13
C LEU A 183 39.44 9.00 5.50
N VAL A 184 39.73 9.30 6.78
CA VAL A 184 39.85 10.69 7.25
C VAL A 184 41.02 11.41 6.57
N LYS A 185 42.19 10.74 6.43
CA LYS A 185 43.37 11.32 5.77
C LYS A 185 43.14 11.65 4.29
N SER A 186 42.36 10.83 3.59
CA SER A 186 42.09 11.01 2.15
C SER A 186 41.01 12.04 1.85
N CYS A 187 40.11 12.32 2.80
CA CYS A 187 38.96 13.19 2.56
C CYS A 187 39.09 14.61 3.14
N PHE A 188 39.92 14.81 4.17
CA PHE A 188 40.03 16.11 4.87
C PHE A 188 40.42 17.28 3.95
N PHE A 189 41.16 17.04 2.86
CA PHE A 189 41.64 18.12 1.97
C PHE A 189 40.68 18.50 0.83
N LYS A 190 39.75 17.62 0.42
CA LYS A 190 38.92 17.85 -0.77
C LYS A 190 37.48 18.29 -0.44
N ALA A 191 36.93 17.78 0.67
CA ALA A 191 35.58 18.13 1.10
C ALA A 191 35.51 19.51 1.76
N LEU A 192 36.46 19.83 2.65
CA LEU A 192 36.52 21.13 3.35
C LEU A 192 36.64 22.31 2.37
N LYS A 193 37.43 22.13 1.30
CA LYS A 193 37.64 23.16 0.27
C LYS A 193 36.41 23.41 -0.60
N ARG A 194 35.50 22.44 -0.76
CA ARG A 194 34.24 22.62 -1.52
C ARG A 194 33.11 23.14 -0.63
N ALA A 195 33.03 22.66 0.61
CA ALA A 195 32.02 23.13 1.55
C ALA A 195 32.19 24.61 1.92
N LEU A 196 33.44 25.08 2.07
CA LEU A 196 33.72 26.49 2.41
C LEU A 196 33.57 27.47 1.22
N PHE A 197 33.62 26.99 -0.03
CA PHE A 197 33.57 27.85 -1.22
C PHE A 197 32.26 27.76 -2.02
N SER A 198 31.30 26.92 -1.62
CA SER A 198 29.96 26.85 -2.25
C SER A 198 28.91 27.72 -1.54
N SER A 199 29.33 28.52 -0.55
CA SER A 199 28.46 29.39 0.26
C SER A 199 28.76 30.89 0.06
N ARG A 200 29.24 31.27 -1.14
CA ARG A 200 29.36 32.67 -1.59
C ARG A 200 28.68 32.84 -2.93
#